data_AF-A0A947WIL1-F1
#
_entry.id   AF-A0A947WIL1-F1
#
_cell.length_a   1.000
_cell.length_b   1.000
_cell.length_c   1.000
_cell.angle_alpha   90.00
_cell.angle_beta   90.00
_cell.angle_gamma   90.00
#
_symmetry.space_group_name_H-M   'P 1'
#
loop_
_entity.id
_entity.type
_entity.pdbx_description
1 polymer ?
#
loop_
_entity_poly.entity_id
_entity_poly.type
_entity_poly.pdbx_seq_one_letter_code
_entity_poly.pdbx_strand_id
1 'polypeptide(L)'
;MQLIKENFGHDFDIEKRGLCSIFITARCKSKKQTRGVDEDLRVEIDNQSFREIPPEKNIQLYNIPASWNGSKLKGLKKTVVFILWLEKGSHKITFIPRKEAKLENIEIKELGQNIKHRVFDINERAEDGDRRPWYTFALIGLPLKYLSVEVTVQKRFWDSDDVKVIIDGKVKRSIKGGKHKFWYFVGGILPWIIWRIVGKSKRIKAEFNESLVSGIHYLEVHADRTPVLHNVELDFGEEIEVKRIPTVD
;
A
#
# COMPACT_ATOMS: atom_id res chain seq x y z
N MET A 1 -9.02 5.80 -16.86
CA MET A 1 -9.43 4.46 -16.42
C MET A 1 -9.37 3.51 -17.60
N GLN A 2 -8.57 2.45 -17.50
CA GLN A 2 -8.22 1.54 -18.59
C GLN A 2 -8.41 0.09 -18.12
N LEU A 3 -8.97 -0.76 -18.99
CA LEU A 3 -9.05 -2.19 -18.74
C LEU A 3 -7.84 -2.87 -19.41
N ILE A 4 -7.08 -3.64 -18.65
CA ILE A 4 -5.85 -4.32 -19.10
C ILE A 4 -6.12 -5.83 -19.10
N LYS A 5 -6.07 -6.45 -20.28
CA LYS A 5 -6.29 -7.91 -20.47
C LYS A 5 -5.02 -8.67 -20.83
N GLU A 6 -4.04 -7.96 -21.37
CA GLU A 6 -2.74 -8.47 -21.79
C GLU A 6 -1.65 -7.59 -21.17
N ASN A 7 -0.38 -7.98 -21.32
CA ASN A 7 0.72 -7.18 -20.80
C ASN A 7 0.68 -5.77 -21.41
N PHE A 8 0.77 -4.75 -20.56
CA PHE A 8 0.71 -3.35 -20.94
C PHE A 8 1.94 -2.63 -20.40
N GLY A 9 2.65 -1.91 -21.26
CA GLY A 9 3.78 -1.07 -20.88
C GLY A 9 3.35 0.39 -20.73
N HIS A 10 3.85 1.04 -19.68
CA HIS A 10 3.76 2.49 -19.52
C HIS A 10 5.18 3.04 -19.37
N ASP A 11 5.65 3.69 -20.43
CA ASP A 11 6.94 4.36 -20.44
C ASP A 11 6.80 5.75 -19.82
N PHE A 12 7.82 6.17 -19.07
CA PHE A 12 7.88 7.49 -18.43
C PHE A 12 9.33 7.93 -18.31
N ASP A 13 9.55 9.23 -18.26
CA ASP A 13 10.89 9.80 -18.13
C ASP A 13 11.08 10.43 -16.75
N ILE A 14 12.31 10.33 -16.23
CA ILE A 14 12.77 11.01 -15.02
C ILE A 14 13.76 12.09 -15.42
N GLU A 15 13.47 13.34 -15.04
CA GLU A 15 14.29 14.50 -15.41
C GLU A 15 15.62 14.51 -14.68
N LYS A 16 15.60 14.12 -13.40
CA LYS A 16 16.76 14.09 -12.52
C LYS A 16 16.79 12.80 -11.73
N ARG A 17 17.97 12.17 -11.68
CA ARG A 17 18.18 11.03 -10.80
C ARG A 17 17.78 11.39 -9.36
N GLY A 18 17.10 10.49 -8.68
CA GLY A 18 16.64 10.73 -7.32
C GLY A 18 15.60 9.74 -6.86
N LEU A 19 15.09 10.01 -5.65
CA LEU A 19 13.97 9.27 -5.09
C LEU A 19 12.70 9.64 -5.85
N CYS A 20 11.92 8.63 -6.22
CA CYS A 20 10.64 8.79 -6.89
C CYS A 20 9.55 8.02 -6.12
N SER A 21 8.31 8.49 -6.25
CA SER A 21 7.12 7.72 -5.86
C SER A 21 6.21 7.49 -7.05
N ILE A 22 5.83 6.24 -7.27
CA ILE A 22 4.90 5.83 -8.32
C ILE A 22 3.63 5.30 -7.66
N PHE A 23 2.56 6.07 -7.77
CA PHE A 23 1.23 5.71 -7.31
C PHE A 23 0.49 4.98 -8.42
N ILE A 24 0.16 3.72 -8.18
CA ILE A 24 -0.64 2.91 -9.08
C ILE A 24 -1.94 2.56 -8.36
N THR A 25 -3.06 2.88 -8.97
CA THR A 25 -4.38 2.55 -8.43
C THR A 25 -5.12 1.65 -9.40
N ALA A 26 -5.55 0.49 -8.91
CA ALA A 26 -6.26 -0.49 -9.73
C ALA A 26 -7.29 -1.28 -8.92
N ARG A 27 -8.10 -2.04 -9.65
CA ARG A 27 -9.11 -2.96 -9.11
C ARG A 27 -9.03 -4.29 -9.83
N CYS A 28 -9.23 -5.35 -9.06
CA CYS A 28 -9.36 -6.71 -9.55
C CYS A 28 -10.55 -7.37 -8.87
N LYS A 29 -11.38 -8.08 -9.65
CA LYS A 29 -12.55 -8.79 -9.15
C LYS A 29 -12.21 -10.20 -8.67
N SER A 30 -12.95 -10.65 -7.67
CA SER A 30 -12.86 -12.02 -7.18
C SER A 30 -13.50 -13.01 -8.15
N LYS A 31 -13.12 -14.29 -8.05
CA LYS A 31 -13.74 -15.42 -8.77
C LYS A 31 -15.26 -15.46 -8.68
N LYS A 32 -15.82 -15.03 -7.55
CA LYS A 32 -17.28 -14.97 -7.33
C LYS A 32 -17.93 -13.91 -8.23
N GLN A 33 -17.25 -12.78 -8.43
CA GLN A 33 -17.73 -11.69 -9.29
C GLN A 33 -17.51 -11.97 -10.77
N THR A 34 -16.46 -12.73 -11.11
CA THR A 34 -16.11 -13.08 -12.50
C THR A 34 -16.68 -14.41 -12.97
N ARG A 35 -17.38 -15.14 -12.09
CA ARG A 35 -17.92 -16.50 -12.29
C ARG A 35 -16.88 -17.50 -12.78
N GLY A 36 -15.67 -17.49 -12.20
CA GLY A 36 -14.62 -18.42 -12.61
C GLY A 36 -13.32 -18.26 -11.85
N VAL A 37 -12.35 -17.58 -12.45
CA VAL A 37 -11.02 -17.31 -11.86
C VAL A 37 -10.92 -15.88 -11.35
N ASP A 38 -10.12 -15.67 -10.31
CA ASP A 38 -9.79 -14.32 -9.83
C ASP A 38 -9.11 -13.52 -10.94
N GLU A 39 -9.44 -12.23 -11.02
CA GLU A 39 -8.62 -11.24 -11.70
C GLU A 39 -7.46 -10.89 -10.78
N ASP A 40 -6.24 -10.79 -11.29
CA ASP A 40 -5.11 -10.26 -10.51
C ASP A 40 -4.26 -9.33 -11.40
N LEU A 41 -3.50 -8.45 -10.78
CA LEU A 41 -2.51 -7.62 -11.44
C LEU A 41 -1.22 -7.62 -10.63
N ARG A 42 -0.10 -7.80 -11.32
CA ARG A 42 1.23 -7.46 -10.81
C ARG A 42 1.88 -6.45 -11.74
N VAL A 43 2.89 -5.78 -11.23
CA VAL A 43 3.72 -4.87 -12.01
C VAL A 43 5.18 -5.22 -11.86
N GLU A 44 5.95 -4.86 -12.87
CA GLU A 44 7.40 -4.83 -12.88
C GLU A 44 7.83 -3.40 -13.23
N ILE A 45 8.88 -2.91 -12.60
CA ILE A 45 9.46 -1.58 -12.90
C ILE A 45 10.87 -1.84 -13.39
N ASP A 46 11.19 -1.41 -14.62
CA ASP A 46 12.47 -1.69 -15.29
C ASP A 46 12.86 -3.17 -15.25
N ASN A 47 11.88 -4.05 -15.52
CA ASN A 47 11.99 -5.51 -15.44
C ASN A 47 12.27 -6.08 -14.04
N GLN A 48 12.32 -5.24 -13.00
CA GLN A 48 12.39 -5.72 -11.62
C GLN A 48 11.03 -6.27 -11.19
N SER A 49 11.00 -7.54 -10.84
CA SER A 49 9.84 -8.19 -10.22
C SER A 49 9.92 -8.13 -8.70
N PHE A 50 8.74 -8.17 -8.07
CA PHE A 50 8.58 -8.10 -6.63
C PHE A 50 8.03 -9.42 -6.10
N ARG A 51 8.41 -9.79 -4.88
CA ARG A 51 8.01 -11.05 -4.23
C ARG A 51 7.54 -10.83 -2.80
N GLU A 52 6.91 -11.84 -2.21
CA GLU A 52 6.42 -11.82 -0.83
C GLU A 52 7.54 -11.63 0.21
N ILE A 53 7.16 -11.03 1.35
CA ILE A 53 8.02 -10.86 2.52
C ILE A 53 7.27 -11.37 3.77
N PRO A 54 7.87 -12.28 4.55
CA PRO A 54 9.14 -12.98 4.28
C PRO A 54 9.03 -13.90 3.05
N PRO A 55 10.16 -14.19 2.36
CA PRO A 55 10.14 -15.04 1.17
C PRO A 55 9.70 -16.47 1.53
N GLU A 56 8.77 -17.00 0.74
CA GLU A 56 8.34 -18.39 0.78
C GLU A 56 9.22 -19.27 -0.15
N LYS A 57 9.09 -20.59 -0.03
CA LYS A 57 9.80 -21.55 -0.89
C LYS A 57 9.46 -21.35 -2.37
N ASN A 58 8.18 -21.11 -2.67
CA ASN A 58 7.70 -20.84 -4.02
C ASN A 58 7.42 -19.35 -4.16
N ILE A 59 8.01 -18.71 -5.18
CA ILE A 59 7.88 -17.27 -5.41
C ILE A 59 6.41 -16.94 -5.71
N GLN A 60 5.84 -16.04 -4.91
CA GLN A 60 4.52 -15.45 -5.13
C GLN A 60 4.69 -14.11 -5.84
N LEU A 61 3.99 -13.92 -6.95
CA LEU A 61 4.07 -12.67 -7.74
C LEU A 61 2.73 -11.91 -7.76
N TYR A 62 1.62 -12.62 -7.51
CA TYR A 62 0.26 -12.07 -7.53
C TYR A 62 -0.39 -12.05 -6.15
N ASN A 63 0.19 -12.76 -5.18
CA ASN A 63 -0.26 -12.80 -3.80
C ASN A 63 0.74 -12.08 -2.88
N ILE A 64 1.12 -10.85 -3.26
CA ILE A 64 2.09 -10.04 -2.53
C ILE A 64 1.49 -8.69 -2.16
N PRO A 65 2.06 -7.96 -1.19
CA PRO A 65 1.59 -6.63 -0.85
C PRO A 65 1.63 -5.66 -2.04
N ALA A 66 2.63 -5.75 -2.93
CA ALA A 66 2.74 -4.88 -4.10
C ALA A 66 1.90 -5.31 -5.33
N SER A 67 0.93 -6.22 -5.17
CA SER A 67 0.02 -6.66 -6.24
C SER A 67 -1.45 -6.36 -5.93
N TRP A 68 -2.31 -6.45 -6.95
CA TRP A 68 -3.76 -6.38 -6.81
C TRP A 68 -4.34 -7.77 -6.96
N ASN A 69 -4.77 -8.37 -5.85
CA ASN A 69 -5.30 -9.72 -5.85
C ASN A 69 -6.84 -9.70 -5.79
N GLY A 70 -7.52 -10.25 -6.77
CA GLY A 70 -8.98 -10.18 -6.90
C GLY A 70 -9.72 -10.85 -5.75
N SER A 71 -9.18 -11.95 -5.20
CA SER A 71 -9.77 -12.64 -4.06
C SER A 71 -9.77 -11.77 -2.79
N LYS A 72 -8.74 -10.93 -2.63
CA LYS A 72 -8.59 -9.99 -1.51
C LYS A 72 -9.36 -8.69 -1.74
N LEU A 73 -9.32 -8.14 -2.95
CA LEU A 73 -9.90 -6.83 -3.27
C LEU A 73 -11.40 -6.88 -3.54
N LYS A 74 -11.91 -7.98 -4.11
CA LYS A 74 -13.33 -8.14 -4.44
C LYS A 74 -13.89 -6.95 -5.26
N GLY A 75 -13.10 -6.44 -6.21
CA GLY A 75 -13.46 -5.32 -7.09
C GLY A 75 -13.28 -3.92 -6.48
N LEU A 76 -12.81 -3.83 -5.23
CA LEU A 76 -12.55 -2.56 -4.56
C LEU A 76 -11.15 -2.02 -4.88
N LYS A 77 -11.01 -0.71 -4.75
CA LYS A 77 -9.80 0.05 -5.05
C LYS A 77 -8.67 -0.31 -4.10
N LYS A 78 -7.48 -0.50 -4.66
CA LYS A 78 -6.22 -0.50 -3.92
C LYS A 78 -5.21 0.39 -4.63
N THR A 79 -4.44 1.12 -3.84
CA THR A 79 -3.32 1.92 -4.31
C THR A 79 -2.01 1.32 -3.80
N VAL A 80 -1.06 1.08 -4.70
CA VAL A 80 0.31 0.72 -4.35
C VAL A 80 1.20 1.91 -4.70
N VAL A 81 1.99 2.35 -3.73
CA VAL A 81 2.97 3.43 -3.85
C VAL A 81 4.35 2.79 -3.85
N PHE A 82 4.98 2.69 -5.01
CA PHE A 82 6.37 2.27 -5.11
C PHE A 82 7.26 3.46 -4.80
N ILE A 83 8.16 3.31 -3.85
CA ILE A 83 9.13 4.34 -3.47
C ILE A 83 10.51 3.75 -3.72
N LEU A 84 11.21 4.33 -4.68
CA LEU A 84 12.44 3.78 -5.22
C LEU A 84 13.33 4.87 -5.80
N TRP A 85 14.62 4.60 -5.87
CA TRP A 85 15.57 5.47 -6.55
C TRP A 85 15.56 5.16 -8.05
N LEU A 86 15.43 6.18 -8.88
CA LEU A 86 15.50 6.07 -10.35
C LEU A 86 16.62 6.95 -10.88
N GLU A 87 17.26 6.50 -11.95
CA GLU A 87 18.23 7.31 -12.68
C GLU A 87 17.53 8.34 -13.57
N LYS A 88 18.29 9.29 -14.12
CA LYS A 88 17.75 10.16 -15.17
C LYS A 88 17.57 9.33 -16.45
N GLY A 89 16.43 9.45 -17.11
CA GLY A 89 16.19 8.82 -18.40
C GLY A 89 14.83 8.17 -18.49
N SER A 90 14.69 7.24 -19.44
CA SER A 90 13.45 6.56 -19.72
C SER A 90 13.34 5.27 -18.91
N HIS A 91 12.16 5.06 -18.34
CA HIS A 91 11.81 3.97 -17.46
C HIS A 91 10.49 3.36 -17.90
N LYS A 92 10.22 2.14 -17.45
CA LYS A 92 9.01 1.41 -17.85
C LYS A 92 8.36 0.70 -16.69
N ILE A 93 7.04 0.89 -16.56
CA ILE A 93 6.16 0.06 -15.75
C ILE A 93 5.51 -0.97 -16.67
N THR A 94 5.72 -2.25 -16.40
CA THR A 94 5.05 -3.34 -17.11
C THR A 94 3.95 -3.92 -16.23
N PHE A 95 2.71 -3.78 -16.68
CA PHE A 95 1.50 -4.31 -16.06
C PHE A 95 1.22 -5.70 -16.63
N ILE A 96 1.13 -6.70 -15.75
CA ILE A 96 0.99 -8.11 -16.13
C ILE A 96 -0.29 -8.67 -15.49
N PRO A 97 -1.45 -8.60 -16.17
CA PRO A 97 -2.70 -9.09 -15.61
C PRO A 97 -2.77 -10.62 -15.60
N ARG A 98 -3.55 -11.18 -14.67
CA ARG A 98 -4.17 -12.50 -14.82
C ARG A 98 -5.64 -12.26 -15.14
N LYS A 99 -6.05 -12.72 -16.34
CA LYS A 99 -7.38 -12.52 -16.93
C LYS A 99 -7.69 -11.06 -17.31
N GLU A 100 -7.90 -10.18 -16.34
CA GLU A 100 -8.09 -8.75 -16.57
C GLU A 100 -7.80 -7.95 -15.30
N ALA A 101 -7.52 -6.65 -15.44
CA ALA A 101 -7.43 -5.71 -14.34
C ALA A 101 -7.89 -4.33 -14.77
N LYS A 102 -8.54 -3.59 -13.87
CA LYS A 102 -9.01 -2.24 -14.15
C LYS A 102 -8.03 -1.24 -13.54
N LEU A 103 -7.18 -0.65 -14.37
CA LEU A 103 -6.24 0.40 -14.00
C LEU A 103 -6.97 1.74 -13.94
N GLU A 104 -6.92 2.41 -12.80
CA GLU A 104 -7.64 3.67 -12.59
C GLU A 104 -6.73 4.89 -12.71
N ASN A 105 -5.54 4.82 -12.09
CA ASN A 105 -4.57 5.92 -12.08
C ASN A 105 -3.12 5.42 -12.08
N ILE A 106 -2.24 6.15 -12.76
CA ILE A 106 -0.80 6.09 -12.62
C ILE A 106 -0.34 7.53 -12.38
N GLU A 107 0.35 7.78 -11.28
CA GLU A 107 0.90 9.09 -10.96
C GLU A 107 2.34 8.92 -10.50
N ILE A 108 3.25 9.70 -11.08
CA ILE A 108 4.70 9.61 -10.86
C ILE A 108 5.15 10.95 -10.31
N LYS A 109 5.89 10.92 -9.19
CA LYS A 109 6.43 12.13 -8.55
C LYS A 109 7.93 11.96 -8.33
N GLU A 110 8.70 12.87 -8.88
CA GLU A 110 10.10 13.05 -8.51
C GLU A 110 10.16 13.73 -7.15
N LEU A 111 10.73 13.04 -6.16
CA LEU A 111 10.85 13.53 -4.80
C LEU A 111 12.20 14.23 -4.57
N GLY A 112 13.16 14.06 -5.48
CA GLY A 112 14.50 14.64 -5.43
C GLY A 112 15.51 13.79 -4.65
N GLN A 113 16.65 14.37 -4.29
CA GLN A 113 17.78 13.61 -3.74
C GLN A 113 17.72 13.35 -2.23
N ASN A 114 16.98 14.16 -1.48
CA ASN A 114 16.90 14.01 -0.03
C ASN A 114 16.08 12.76 0.35
N ILE A 115 16.73 11.70 0.81
CA ILE A 115 15.99 10.48 1.17
C ILE A 115 15.42 10.50 2.58
N LYS A 116 15.76 11.48 3.43
CA LYS A 116 15.65 11.33 4.89
C LYS A 116 14.20 11.13 5.35
N HIS A 117 13.29 11.97 4.86
CA HIS A 117 11.93 12.05 5.36
C HIS A 117 10.94 12.37 4.24
N ARG A 118 9.80 11.68 4.23
CA ARG A 118 8.73 11.88 3.24
C ARG A 118 7.36 11.83 3.91
N VAL A 119 6.52 12.79 3.52
CA VAL A 119 5.11 12.86 3.92
C VAL A 119 4.26 12.71 2.67
N PHE A 120 3.34 11.76 2.69
CA PHE A 120 2.33 11.55 1.67
C PHE A 120 0.99 12.02 2.21
N ASP A 121 0.53 13.18 1.70
CA ASP A 121 -0.81 13.70 1.96
C ASP A 121 -1.80 13.05 0.99
N ILE A 122 -2.68 12.21 1.53
CA ILE A 122 -3.54 11.29 0.76
C ILE A 122 -4.99 11.76 0.84
N ASN A 123 -5.48 12.02 2.05
CA ASN A 123 -6.87 12.43 2.34
C ASN A 123 -7.94 11.62 1.59
N GLU A 124 -7.75 10.32 1.43
CA GLU A 124 -8.70 9.45 0.73
C GLU A 124 -9.57 8.67 1.70
N ARG A 125 -10.84 8.49 1.35
CA ARG A 125 -11.76 7.58 2.03
C ARG A 125 -11.74 6.21 1.35
N ALA A 126 -11.64 5.14 2.15
CA ALA A 126 -11.80 3.79 1.65
C ALA A 126 -13.26 3.56 1.18
N GLU A 127 -13.44 2.78 0.12
CA GLU A 127 -14.77 2.30 -0.28
C GLU A 127 -15.37 1.37 0.78
N ASP A 128 -16.68 1.16 0.78
CA ASP A 128 -17.27 0.26 1.75
C ASP A 128 -16.93 -1.20 1.42
N GLY A 129 -16.32 -1.90 2.36
CA GLY A 129 -15.91 -3.29 2.18
C GLY A 129 -15.24 -3.88 3.41
N ASP A 130 -15.02 -5.18 3.35
CA ASP A 130 -14.61 -5.99 4.50
C ASP A 130 -13.11 -6.33 4.45
N ARG A 131 -12.38 -5.87 5.47
CA ARG A 131 -11.02 -6.31 5.87
C ARG A 131 -10.04 -6.59 4.74
N ARG A 132 -9.74 -5.57 3.94
CA ARG A 132 -8.98 -5.72 2.70
C ARG A 132 -7.77 -4.79 2.62
N PRO A 133 -6.76 -5.12 1.80
CA PRO A 133 -5.70 -4.19 1.46
C PRO A 133 -6.28 -2.94 0.80
N TRP A 134 -5.82 -1.76 1.22
CA TRP A 134 -6.28 -0.49 0.69
C TRP A 134 -5.13 0.35 0.16
N TYR A 135 -4.11 0.58 0.98
CA TYR A 135 -2.85 1.19 0.58
C TYR A 135 -1.68 0.25 0.86
N THR A 136 -0.69 0.25 -0.03
CA THR A 136 0.59 -0.40 0.22
C THR A 136 1.71 0.51 -0.21
N PHE A 137 2.68 0.74 0.68
CA PHE A 137 3.94 1.42 0.35
C PHE A 137 5.01 0.35 0.18
N ALA A 138 5.52 0.23 -1.04
CA ALA A 138 6.59 -0.68 -1.40
C ALA A 138 7.88 0.11 -1.44
N LEU A 139 8.72 -0.05 -0.41
CA LEU A 139 10.04 0.59 -0.33
C LEU A 139 11.04 -0.32 -1.03
N ILE A 140 11.69 0.16 -2.10
CA ILE A 140 12.58 -0.67 -2.92
C ILE A 140 14.03 -0.18 -2.76
N GLY A 141 14.86 -1.00 -2.11
CA GLY A 141 16.25 -0.66 -1.82
C GLY A 141 16.41 0.38 -0.71
N LEU A 142 15.34 0.66 0.05
CA LEU A 142 15.30 1.71 1.05
C LEU A 142 15.17 1.11 2.46
N PRO A 143 15.80 1.72 3.47
CA PRO A 143 15.62 1.36 4.88
C PRO A 143 14.27 1.87 5.40
N LEU A 144 13.93 1.57 6.65
CA LEU A 144 12.86 2.28 7.37
C LEU A 144 13.19 2.38 8.85
N LYS A 145 13.25 3.62 9.34
CA LYS A 145 13.44 3.94 10.77
C LYS A 145 12.14 4.26 11.47
N TYR A 146 11.24 4.95 10.78
CA TYR A 146 10.00 5.36 11.39
C TYR A 146 8.88 5.44 10.36
N LEU A 147 7.70 5.00 10.79
CA LEU A 147 6.45 5.10 10.06
C LEU A 147 5.43 5.81 10.95
N SER A 148 4.74 6.78 10.39
CA SER A 148 3.55 7.37 10.99
C SER A 148 2.36 7.25 10.05
N VAL A 149 1.22 6.84 10.61
CA VAL A 149 -0.04 6.65 9.88
C VAL A 149 -1.12 7.44 10.60
N GLU A 150 -1.79 8.31 9.85
CA GLU A 150 -2.87 9.14 10.38
C GLU A 150 -4.19 8.83 9.68
N VAL A 151 -5.18 8.40 10.46
CA VAL A 151 -6.48 7.98 9.94
C VAL A 151 -7.63 8.58 10.72
N THR A 152 -8.77 8.74 10.06
CA THR A 152 -10.06 8.97 10.73
C THR A 152 -10.91 7.70 10.66
N VAL A 153 -11.38 7.26 11.83
CA VAL A 153 -12.28 6.11 11.98
C VAL A 153 -13.59 6.53 12.64
N GLN A 154 -14.71 5.90 12.26
CA GLN A 154 -16.04 6.18 12.78
C GLN A 154 -16.68 4.96 13.43
N LYS A 155 -17.39 5.16 14.55
CA LYS A 155 -18.30 4.16 15.10
C LYS A 155 -19.64 4.18 14.36
N ARG A 156 -20.13 3.00 13.98
CA ARG A 156 -21.44 2.81 13.34
C ARG A 156 -22.34 1.99 14.25
N PHE A 157 -23.61 1.87 13.87
CA PHE A 157 -24.64 1.26 14.71
C PHE A 157 -24.42 -0.25 14.92
N TRP A 158 -24.04 -0.98 13.87
CA TRP A 158 -23.77 -2.42 13.89
C TRP A 158 -22.32 -2.80 13.63
N ASP A 159 -21.46 -1.81 13.39
CA ASP A 159 -20.07 -2.00 12.93
C ASP A 159 -19.19 -0.78 13.22
N SER A 160 -17.93 -0.79 12.81
CA SER A 160 -17.07 0.39 12.83
C SER A 160 -16.08 0.42 11.67
N ASP A 161 -15.57 1.61 11.39
CA ASP A 161 -14.38 1.72 10.54
C ASP A 161 -13.17 1.27 11.36
N ASP A 162 -12.44 0.30 10.86
CA ASP A 162 -11.23 -0.22 11.48
C ASP A 162 -10.06 -0.21 10.49
N VAL A 163 -8.86 0.07 10.99
CA VAL A 163 -7.63 0.07 10.17
C VAL A 163 -6.57 -0.81 10.82
N LYS A 164 -5.97 -1.65 9.98
CA LYS A 164 -4.87 -2.54 10.33
C LYS A 164 -3.61 -2.07 9.61
N VAL A 165 -2.49 -2.05 10.35
CA VAL A 165 -1.16 -1.74 9.82
C VAL A 165 -0.32 -3.01 9.86
N ILE A 166 0.33 -3.33 8.74
CA ILE A 166 1.19 -4.50 8.57
C ILE A 166 2.53 -4.00 8.04
N ILE A 167 3.63 -4.45 8.62
CA ILE A 167 5.00 -4.15 8.14
C ILE A 167 5.70 -5.48 7.91
N ASP A 168 6.12 -5.75 6.68
CA ASP A 168 6.81 -6.99 6.27
C ASP A 168 6.08 -8.26 6.76
N GLY A 169 4.77 -8.31 6.51
CA GLY A 169 3.89 -9.42 6.92
C GLY A 169 3.58 -9.46 8.43
N LYS A 170 4.21 -8.62 9.25
CA LYS A 170 3.97 -8.55 10.70
C LYS A 170 2.90 -7.51 11.02
N VAL A 171 1.74 -7.99 11.49
CA VAL A 171 0.64 -7.12 11.93
C VAL A 171 1.03 -6.35 13.20
N LYS A 172 0.95 -5.02 13.16
CA LYS A 172 1.15 -4.17 14.33
C LYS A 172 -0.08 -4.24 15.23
N ARG A 173 0.11 -4.73 16.44
CA ARG A 173 -0.97 -5.02 17.38
C ARG A 173 -1.38 -3.77 18.14
N SER A 174 -2.68 -3.61 18.40
CA SER A 174 -3.16 -2.58 19.32
C SER A 174 -2.85 -2.97 20.76
N ILE A 175 -2.60 -1.96 21.61
CA ILE A 175 -2.39 -2.13 23.06
C ILE A 175 -3.68 -2.64 23.75
N LYS A 176 -4.84 -2.51 23.10
CA LYS A 176 -6.17 -2.70 23.71
C LYS A 176 -6.64 -4.16 23.84
N GLY A 177 -5.85 -5.14 23.40
CA GLY A 177 -6.11 -6.58 23.61
C GLY A 177 -7.40 -7.14 23.00
N GLY A 178 -7.63 -8.45 23.15
CA GLY A 178 -8.90 -9.11 22.78
C GLY A 178 -9.23 -9.18 21.28
N LYS A 179 -10.51 -9.00 20.93
CA LYS A 179 -11.06 -9.15 19.57
C LYS A 179 -10.50 -8.17 18.54
N HIS A 180 -9.88 -7.07 19.00
CA HIS A 180 -9.30 -6.03 18.14
C HIS A 180 -7.77 -6.06 18.12
N LYS A 181 -7.14 -7.14 18.58
CA LYS A 181 -5.67 -7.25 18.65
C LYS A 181 -4.95 -6.99 17.33
N PHE A 182 -5.60 -7.27 16.20
CA PHE A 182 -5.06 -7.09 14.85
C PHE A 182 -5.58 -5.84 14.12
N TRP A 183 -6.33 -4.99 14.81
CA TRP A 183 -6.85 -3.71 14.33
C TRP A 183 -6.26 -2.61 15.18
N TYR A 184 -5.38 -1.80 14.59
CA TYR A 184 -4.65 -0.78 15.34
C TYR A 184 -5.57 0.41 15.66
N PHE A 185 -6.33 0.85 14.66
CA PHE A 185 -7.34 1.88 14.78
C PHE A 185 -8.71 1.24 14.73
N VAL A 186 -9.56 1.52 15.73
CA VAL A 186 -10.86 0.86 15.89
C VAL A 186 -11.90 1.90 16.24
N GLY A 187 -12.89 2.09 15.37
CA GLY A 187 -13.98 3.03 15.62
C GLY A 187 -14.90 2.57 16.76
N GLY A 188 -15.11 1.26 16.91
CA GLY A 188 -16.05 0.67 17.87
C GLY A 188 -15.74 0.93 19.35
N ILE A 189 -14.50 1.29 19.68
CA ILE A 189 -14.02 1.56 21.05
C ILE A 189 -14.35 3.00 21.50
N LEU A 190 -15.02 3.79 20.67
CA LEU A 190 -15.57 5.08 21.13
C LEU A 190 -16.66 4.84 22.21
N PRO A 191 -16.62 5.57 23.36
CA PRO A 191 -17.37 5.24 24.58
C PRO A 191 -18.85 4.87 24.35
N TRP A 192 -19.28 3.74 24.94
CA TRP A 192 -20.62 3.15 24.77
C TRP A 192 -21.74 3.92 25.49
N ILE A 193 -21.39 4.78 26.45
CA ILE A 193 -22.33 5.63 27.23
C ILE A 193 -23.13 6.62 26.35
N ILE A 194 -22.80 6.73 25.06
CA ILE A 194 -23.48 7.62 24.14
C ILE A 194 -24.13 6.86 22.98
N TRP A 195 -25.08 5.97 23.28
CA TRP A 195 -25.98 5.37 22.27
C TRP A 195 -26.72 6.42 21.41
N ARG A 196 -26.77 7.68 21.87
CA ARG A 196 -27.32 8.83 21.13
C ARG A 196 -26.35 9.48 20.11
N ILE A 197 -25.12 8.98 19.92
CA ILE A 197 -24.15 9.56 18.95
C ILE A 197 -23.50 8.48 18.06
N VAL A 198 -24.32 7.81 17.24
CA VAL A 198 -23.85 7.21 15.98
C VAL A 198 -23.31 8.34 15.11
N GLY A 199 -22.14 8.20 14.48
CA GLY A 199 -21.56 9.25 13.62
C GLY A 199 -20.31 9.96 14.16
N LYS A 200 -19.90 9.70 15.42
CA LYS A 200 -18.63 10.22 15.93
C LYS A 200 -17.45 9.61 15.18
N SER A 201 -16.72 10.44 14.47
CA SER A 201 -15.43 10.14 13.88
C SER A 201 -14.31 10.60 14.81
N LYS A 202 -13.16 9.93 14.75
CA LYS A 202 -11.95 10.35 15.46
C LYS A 202 -10.75 10.23 14.53
N ARG A 203 -10.04 11.33 14.35
CA ARG A 203 -8.72 11.38 13.72
C ARG A 203 -7.66 10.94 14.72
N ILE A 204 -6.81 10.01 14.34
CA ILE A 204 -5.83 9.35 15.20
C ILE A 204 -4.55 9.18 14.40
N LYS A 205 -3.42 9.57 14.99
CA LYS A 205 -2.07 9.28 14.49
C LYS A 205 -1.48 8.12 15.29
N ALA A 206 -0.83 7.20 14.61
CA ALA A 206 0.01 6.17 15.23
C ALA A 206 1.42 6.23 14.65
N GLU A 207 2.39 5.91 15.49
CA GLU A 207 3.80 6.01 15.20
C GLU A 207 4.47 4.67 15.50
N PHE A 208 5.34 4.23 14.60
CA PHE A 208 6.00 2.94 14.64
C PHE A 208 7.51 3.15 14.42
N ASN A 209 8.29 2.90 15.46
CA ASN A 209 9.75 2.86 15.34
C ASN A 209 10.14 1.50 14.77
N GLU A 210 10.69 1.53 13.57
CA GLU A 210 11.20 0.37 12.88
C GLU A 210 12.74 0.45 12.79
N SER A 211 13.39 -0.68 12.53
CA SER A 211 14.84 -0.71 12.32
C SER A 211 15.13 -1.64 11.16
N LEU A 212 14.47 -1.35 10.04
CA LEU A 212 14.65 -2.09 8.80
C LEU A 212 15.86 -1.51 8.07
N VAL A 213 16.80 -2.40 7.72
CA VAL A 213 17.95 -2.09 6.86
C VAL A 213 17.49 -1.92 5.42
N SER A 214 18.33 -1.38 4.53
CA SER A 214 17.97 -1.26 3.11
C SER A 214 17.59 -2.60 2.49
N GLY A 215 16.44 -2.64 1.83
CA GLY A 215 15.92 -3.83 1.18
C GLY A 215 14.60 -3.54 0.49
N ILE A 216 13.85 -4.60 0.17
CA ILE A 216 12.45 -4.46 -0.20
C ILE A 216 11.64 -4.54 1.09
N HIS A 217 10.75 -3.58 1.33
CA HIS A 217 9.83 -3.58 2.47
C HIS A 217 8.42 -3.24 2.03
N TYR A 218 7.44 -3.82 2.72
CA TYR A 218 6.03 -3.56 2.48
C TYR A 218 5.35 -3.04 3.73
N LEU A 219 4.76 -1.85 3.60
CA LEU A 219 3.90 -1.24 4.60
C LEU A 219 2.48 -1.26 4.09
N GLU A 220 1.62 -2.07 4.70
CA GLU A 220 0.24 -2.22 4.28
C GLU A 220 -0.71 -1.55 5.26
N VAL A 221 -1.64 -0.79 4.71
CA VAL A 221 -2.81 -0.25 5.40
C VAL A 221 -4.03 -0.98 4.87
N HIS A 222 -4.65 -1.79 5.74
CA HIS A 222 -5.87 -2.53 5.43
C HIS A 222 -7.06 -1.82 6.06
N ALA A 223 -8.16 -1.73 5.32
CA ALA A 223 -9.38 -1.07 5.75
C ALA A 223 -10.53 -2.06 5.96
N ASP A 224 -11.29 -1.81 7.01
CA ASP A 224 -12.64 -2.34 7.22
C ASP A 224 -13.63 -1.17 7.19
N ARG A 225 -14.73 -1.30 6.44
CA ARG A 225 -15.70 -0.23 6.15
C ARG A 225 -15.04 0.97 5.43
N THR A 226 -15.31 2.21 5.84
CA THR A 226 -14.90 3.43 5.09
C THR A 226 -14.05 4.43 5.88
N PRO A 227 -12.92 4.02 6.50
CA PRO A 227 -12.01 4.96 7.14
C PRO A 227 -11.44 5.97 6.15
N VAL A 228 -10.91 7.08 6.66
CA VAL A 228 -10.16 8.07 5.87
C VAL A 228 -8.68 7.97 6.24
N LEU A 229 -7.79 7.89 5.25
CA LEU A 229 -6.34 7.92 5.41
C LEU A 229 -5.90 9.33 5.05
N HIS A 230 -5.40 10.06 6.03
CA HIS A 230 -4.96 11.43 5.87
C HIS A 230 -3.52 11.45 5.40
N ASN A 231 -2.62 10.92 6.23
CA ASN A 231 -1.20 11.03 6.02
C ASN A 231 -0.48 9.70 6.26
N VAL A 232 0.56 9.48 5.48
CA VAL A 232 1.61 8.50 5.77
C VAL A 232 2.96 9.20 5.74
N GLU A 233 3.70 9.06 6.83
CA GLU A 233 4.99 9.68 7.03
C GLU A 233 6.05 8.59 7.17
N LEU A 234 7.13 8.70 6.39
CA LEU A 234 8.23 7.75 6.36
C LEU A 234 9.53 8.48 6.67
N ASP A 235 10.27 7.94 7.62
CA ASP A 235 11.66 8.32 7.89
C ASP A 235 12.57 7.14 7.51
N PHE A 236 13.47 7.41 6.59
CA PHE A 236 14.43 6.43 6.06
C PHE A 236 15.75 6.45 6.84
N GLY A 237 15.92 7.36 7.80
CA GLY A 237 17.16 7.59 8.53
C GLY A 237 18.16 8.43 7.73
N GLU A 238 19.41 8.46 8.20
CA GLU A 238 20.47 9.23 7.55
C GLU A 238 20.82 8.71 6.15
N GLU A 239 21.38 9.58 5.31
CA GLU A 239 21.69 9.29 3.91
C GLU A 239 22.51 7.99 3.77
N ILE A 240 21.85 6.95 3.28
CA ILE A 240 22.51 5.74 2.84
C ILE A 240 23.06 6.04 1.46
N GLU A 241 24.37 5.91 1.27
CA GLU A 241 24.96 5.79 -0.06
C GLU A 241 24.21 4.67 -0.80
N VAL A 242 23.38 5.04 -1.78
CA VAL A 242 22.64 4.09 -2.59
C VAL A 242 23.67 3.24 -3.33
N LYS A 243 23.94 2.02 -2.82
CA LYS A 243 24.83 1.07 -3.49
C LYS A 243 24.22 0.76 -4.85
N ARG A 244 24.94 1.12 -5.92
CA ARG A 244 24.57 0.86 -7.31
C ARG A 244 24.11 -0.60 -7.46
N ILE A 245 22.95 -0.82 -8.06
CA ILE A 245 22.62 -2.12 -8.64
C ILE A 245 23.44 -2.20 -9.94
N PRO A 246 24.40 -3.14 -10.08
CA PRO A 246 25.19 -3.23 -11.29
C PRO A 246 24.29 -3.62 -12.47
N THR A 247 24.20 -2.75 -13.47
CA THR A 247 23.75 -3.12 -14.81
C THR A 247 24.85 -3.93 -15.49
N VAL A 248 24.49 -5.06 -16.07
CA VAL A 248 25.37 -5.81 -16.97
C VAL A 248 25.30 -5.11 -18.32
N ASP A 249 26.45 -4.61 -18.80
CA ASP A 249 26.63 -4.08 -20.15
C ASP A 249 26.48 -5.18 -21.21
#